data_AF-A0A3M6VHT0-F1
#
_entry.id   AF-A0A3M6VHT0-F1
#
_cell.length_a   1.000
_cell.length_b   1.000
_cell.length_c   1.000
_cell.angle_alpha   90.00
_cell.angle_beta   90.00
_cell.angle_gamma   90.00
#
_symmetry.space_group_name_H-M   'P 1'
#
loop_
_entity.id
_entity.type
_entity.pdbx_description
1 polymer ?
#
loop_
_entity_poly.entity_id
_entity_poly.type
_entity_poly.pdbx_seq_one_letter_code
_entity_poly.pdbx_strand_id
1 'polypeptide(L)'
;MSYDYSGYGISEGEPSEEACFADVEAAFAYLVNVKKVPPGKIILYGRSLGSGPATHLAAKQSNLGQPVAGVVLQSPVLSMFRVVFNFRYTLPGDLFCNIDIIDQVQSPVTIIHGTRDEVVPFWHGEGLFEVCPQEWRCKPLWVTDAGHNNIEAYLR
;
A
#
# COMPACT_ATOMS: atom_id res chain seq x y z
N MET A 1 -5.64 -3.85 -13.59
CA MET A 1 -5.21 -5.26 -13.49
C MET A 1 -5.32 -5.66 -12.04
N SER A 2 -5.73 -6.88 -11.76
CA SER A 2 -5.62 -7.52 -10.45
C SER A 2 -4.78 -8.79 -10.62
N TYR A 3 -4.19 -9.26 -9.53
CA TYR A 3 -3.39 -10.48 -9.48
C TYR A 3 -3.58 -11.13 -8.11
N ASP A 4 -3.38 -12.44 -8.03
CA ASP A 4 -3.41 -13.20 -6.78
C ASP A 4 -1.99 -13.34 -6.23
N TYR A 5 -1.84 -13.15 -4.92
CA TYR A 5 -0.57 -13.41 -4.23
C TYR A 5 -0.25 -14.91 -4.21
N SER A 6 1.03 -15.24 -4.18
CA SER A 6 1.54 -16.60 -3.99
C SER A 6 0.87 -17.28 -2.78
N GLY A 7 0.37 -18.50 -2.98
CA GLY A 7 -0.37 -19.27 -1.96
C GLY A 7 -1.85 -18.87 -1.78
N TYR A 8 -2.38 -17.93 -2.57
CA TYR A 8 -3.79 -17.52 -2.55
C TYR A 8 -4.46 -17.69 -3.92
N GLY A 9 -5.79 -17.82 -3.91
CA GLY A 9 -6.59 -17.90 -5.13
C GLY A 9 -6.19 -19.11 -5.98
N ILE A 10 -5.73 -18.83 -7.22
CA ILE A 10 -5.20 -19.85 -8.13
C ILE A 10 -3.67 -19.89 -8.19
N SER A 11 -2.97 -19.02 -7.45
CA SER A 11 -1.52 -18.95 -7.43
C SER A 11 -0.94 -20.06 -6.54
N GLU A 12 0.01 -20.81 -7.09
CA GLU A 12 0.80 -21.80 -6.35
C GLU A 12 1.84 -21.12 -5.44
N GLY A 13 2.58 -21.90 -4.65
CA GLY A 13 3.64 -21.42 -3.75
C GLY A 13 3.19 -21.17 -2.31
N GLU A 14 4.10 -20.65 -1.50
CA GLU A 14 3.88 -20.36 -0.08
C GLU A 14 3.78 -18.84 0.15
N PRO A 15 2.84 -18.38 0.99
CA PRO A 15 2.69 -16.96 1.26
C PRO A 15 3.83 -16.43 2.15
N SER A 16 4.52 -15.39 1.67
CA SER A 16 5.50 -14.59 2.43
C SER A 16 5.48 -13.14 2.00
N GLU A 17 6.11 -12.24 2.77
CA GLU A 17 6.28 -10.84 2.36
C GLU A 17 7.08 -10.74 1.06
N GLU A 18 8.19 -11.47 0.98
CA GLU A 18 9.04 -11.50 -0.20
C GLU A 18 8.29 -12.03 -1.42
N ALA A 19 7.43 -13.03 -1.24
CA ALA A 19 6.58 -13.54 -2.30
C ALA A 19 5.58 -12.46 -2.77
N CYS A 20 4.92 -11.76 -1.83
CA CYS A 20 4.00 -10.68 -2.17
C CYS A 20 4.69 -9.52 -2.94
N PHE A 21 5.95 -9.22 -2.60
CA PHE A 21 6.78 -8.26 -3.33
C PHE A 21 7.16 -8.76 -4.72
N ALA A 22 7.52 -10.03 -4.86
CA ALA A 22 7.79 -10.63 -6.16
C ALA A 22 6.53 -10.62 -7.06
N ASP A 23 5.35 -10.88 -6.49
CA ASP A 23 4.09 -10.92 -7.23
C ASP A 23 3.70 -9.55 -7.81
N VAL A 24 3.77 -8.49 -7.00
CA VAL A 24 3.48 -7.12 -7.48
C VAL A 24 4.49 -6.67 -8.55
N GLU A 25 5.76 -7.05 -8.39
CA GLU A 25 6.80 -6.74 -9.36
C GLU A 25 6.60 -7.50 -10.67
N ALA A 26 6.19 -8.76 -10.62
CA ALA A 26 5.86 -9.55 -11.80
C ALA A 26 4.64 -8.97 -12.55
N ALA A 27 3.59 -8.59 -11.82
CA ALA A 27 2.41 -7.94 -12.40
C ALA A 27 2.78 -6.60 -13.06
N PHE A 28 3.60 -5.78 -12.40
CA PHE A 28 4.10 -4.52 -12.96
C PHE A 28 4.97 -4.75 -14.20
N ALA A 29 5.91 -5.70 -14.14
CA ALA A 29 6.77 -6.05 -15.26
C ALA A 29 5.93 -6.53 -16.47
N TYR A 30 4.85 -7.26 -16.24
CA TYR A 30 3.92 -7.63 -17.31
C TYR A 30 3.24 -6.41 -17.94
N LEU A 31 2.76 -5.46 -17.14
CA LEU A 31 2.17 -4.20 -17.66
C LEU A 31 3.18 -3.41 -18.51
N VAL A 32 4.40 -3.25 -18.03
CA VAL A 32 5.43 -2.45 -18.70
C VAL A 32 6.00 -3.18 -19.93
N ASN A 33 6.42 -4.42 -19.77
CA ASN A 33 7.21 -5.12 -20.79
C ASN A 33 6.33 -5.83 -21.83
N VAL A 34 5.17 -6.34 -21.42
CA VAL A 34 4.26 -7.08 -22.33
C VAL A 34 3.15 -6.18 -22.84
N LYS A 35 2.44 -5.47 -21.94
CA LYS A 35 1.35 -4.56 -22.33
C LYS A 35 1.83 -3.19 -22.80
N LYS A 36 3.14 -2.90 -22.69
CA LYS A 36 3.77 -1.64 -23.13
C LYS A 36 3.13 -0.40 -22.48
N VAL A 37 2.65 -0.53 -21.26
CA VAL A 37 2.13 0.60 -20.47
C VAL A 37 3.31 1.28 -19.76
N PRO A 38 3.58 2.57 -20.00
CA PRO A 38 4.66 3.28 -19.30
C PRO A 38 4.41 3.33 -17.78
N PRO A 39 5.44 3.24 -16.92
CA PRO A 39 5.32 3.40 -15.47
C PRO A 39 4.51 4.63 -15.04
N GLY A 40 4.78 5.79 -15.64
CA GLY A 40 4.06 7.05 -15.39
C GLY A 40 2.60 7.09 -15.86
N LYS A 41 2.04 5.96 -16.31
CA LYS A 41 0.61 5.77 -16.59
C LYS A 41 -0.04 4.67 -15.74
N ILE A 42 0.68 4.15 -14.75
CA ILE A 42 0.22 3.09 -13.86
C ILE A 42 -0.06 3.69 -12.49
N ILE A 43 -1.28 3.51 -11.98
CA ILE A 43 -1.63 3.85 -10.60
C ILE A 43 -1.63 2.55 -9.79
N LEU A 44 -0.95 2.56 -8.66
CA LEU A 44 -0.97 1.45 -7.71
C LEU A 44 -2.10 1.65 -6.72
N TYR A 45 -2.84 0.58 -6.45
CA TYR A 45 -3.89 0.57 -5.44
C TYR A 45 -3.61 -0.58 -4.46
N GLY A 46 -3.53 -0.27 -3.17
CA GLY A 46 -3.30 -1.23 -2.11
C GLY A 46 -4.30 -1.05 -0.98
N ARG A 47 -5.03 -2.10 -0.63
CA ARG A 47 -5.97 -2.10 0.51
C ARG A 47 -5.44 -2.97 1.63
N SER A 48 -5.48 -2.48 2.88
CA SER A 48 -5.08 -3.26 4.06
C SER A 48 -3.67 -3.82 3.88
N LEU A 49 -3.48 -5.14 3.99
CA LEU A 49 -2.19 -5.81 3.71
C LEU A 49 -1.62 -5.47 2.32
N GLY A 50 -2.47 -5.28 1.31
CA GLY A 50 -2.05 -4.88 -0.03
C GLY A 50 -1.35 -3.52 -0.11
N SER A 51 -1.43 -2.70 0.94
CA SER A 51 -0.61 -1.48 1.06
C SER A 51 0.89 -1.75 1.12
N GLY A 52 1.30 -2.91 1.65
CA GLY A 52 2.70 -3.36 1.69
C GLY A 52 3.33 -3.43 0.30
N PRO A 53 2.89 -4.36 -0.56
CA PRO A 53 3.42 -4.51 -1.91
C PRO A 53 3.25 -3.25 -2.78
N ALA A 54 2.15 -2.50 -2.62
CA ALA A 54 1.94 -1.26 -3.36
C ALA A 54 2.99 -0.18 -3.00
N THR A 55 3.28 0.00 -1.71
CA THR A 55 4.28 0.98 -1.23
C THR A 55 5.69 0.53 -1.60
N HIS A 56 6.00 -0.77 -1.44
CA HIS A 56 7.27 -1.37 -1.86
C HIS A 56 7.56 -1.11 -3.34
N LEU A 57 6.61 -1.44 -4.23
CA LEU A 57 6.79 -1.22 -5.66
C LEU A 57 6.94 0.27 -5.99
N ALA A 58 6.15 1.15 -5.37
CA ALA A 58 6.24 2.59 -5.58
C ALA A 58 7.63 3.15 -5.20
N ALA A 59 8.14 2.79 -4.03
CA ALA A 59 9.45 3.19 -3.56
C ALA A 59 10.57 2.65 -4.48
N LYS A 60 10.48 1.36 -4.85
CA LYS A 60 11.43 0.73 -5.77
C LYS A 60 11.49 1.45 -7.12
N GLN A 61 10.34 1.75 -7.72
CA GLN A 61 10.29 2.43 -9.02
C GLN A 61 10.76 3.90 -8.94
N SER A 62 10.51 4.56 -7.81
CA SER A 62 11.03 5.90 -7.54
C SER A 62 12.56 5.90 -7.51
N ASN A 63 13.17 4.95 -6.80
CA ASN A 63 14.62 4.79 -6.71
C ASN A 63 15.27 4.42 -8.06
N LEU A 64 14.52 3.81 -8.98
CA LEU A 64 14.97 3.51 -10.35
C LEU A 64 14.79 4.69 -11.32
N GLY A 65 14.25 5.83 -10.87
CA GLY A 65 13.97 6.99 -11.72
C GLY A 65 12.80 6.77 -12.69
N GLN A 66 11.93 5.81 -12.39
CA GLN A 66 10.76 5.46 -13.20
C GLN A 66 9.47 5.48 -12.35
N PRO A 67 9.15 6.61 -11.68
CA PRO A 67 8.01 6.68 -10.77
C PRO A 67 6.70 6.29 -11.45
N VAL A 68 5.81 5.70 -10.64
CA VAL A 68 4.44 5.39 -11.06
C VAL A 68 3.61 6.67 -11.16
N ALA A 69 2.45 6.60 -11.83
CA ALA A 69 1.57 7.75 -11.97
C ALA A 69 0.98 8.23 -10.63
N GLY A 70 0.86 7.31 -9.67
CA GLY A 70 0.37 7.60 -8.32
C GLY A 70 0.11 6.34 -7.52
N VAL A 71 -0.18 6.52 -6.23
CA VAL A 71 -0.45 5.46 -5.26
C VAL A 71 -1.71 5.81 -4.48
N VAL A 72 -2.63 4.86 -4.40
CA VAL A 72 -3.85 4.94 -3.59
C VAL A 72 -3.78 3.86 -2.52
N LEU A 73 -3.75 4.27 -1.27
CA LEU A 73 -3.70 3.36 -0.12
C LEU A 73 -5.01 3.42 0.65
N GLN A 74 -5.74 2.31 0.72
CA GLN A 74 -7.02 2.22 1.45
C GLN A 74 -6.89 1.38 2.72
N SER A 75 -7.23 1.96 3.88
CA SER A 75 -6.99 1.39 5.21
C SER A 75 -5.59 0.77 5.34
N PRO A 76 -4.50 1.49 5.00
CA PRO A 76 -3.17 0.91 4.96
C PRO A 76 -2.62 0.59 6.34
N VAL A 77 -1.63 -0.30 6.37
CA VAL A 77 -0.91 -0.65 7.59
C VAL A 77 0.42 0.11 7.65
N LEU A 78 0.81 0.64 8.82
CA LEU A 78 2.19 1.10 9.04
C LEU A 78 3.17 -0.08 9.02
N SER A 79 2.78 -1.17 9.67
CA SER A 79 3.41 -2.50 9.67
C SER A 79 2.45 -3.51 10.32
N MET A 80 2.70 -4.81 10.20
CA MET A 80 1.79 -5.82 10.77
C MET A 80 1.86 -5.92 12.28
N PHE A 81 3.01 -5.78 12.91
CA PHE A 81 3.08 -5.77 14.37
C PHE A 81 2.34 -4.59 14.97
N ARG A 82 2.37 -3.42 14.31
CA ARG A 82 1.59 -2.25 14.72
C ARG A 82 0.08 -2.53 14.70
N VAL A 83 -0.40 -3.33 13.74
CA VAL A 83 -1.80 -3.78 13.69
C VAL A 83 -2.11 -4.75 14.82
N VAL A 84 -1.30 -5.82 14.96
CA VAL A 84 -1.58 -6.95 15.85
C VAL A 84 -1.44 -6.57 17.33
N PHE A 85 -0.39 -5.82 17.67
CA PHE A 85 -0.07 -5.50 19.06
C PHE A 85 -0.44 -4.07 19.46
N ASN A 86 -0.88 -3.24 18.51
CA ASN A 86 -1.32 -1.86 18.75
C ASN A 86 -0.29 -0.98 19.50
N PHE A 87 1.01 -1.21 19.26
CA PHE A 87 2.10 -0.37 19.76
C PHE A 87 2.89 0.28 18.62
N ARG A 88 3.71 1.29 18.93
CA ARG A 88 4.34 2.18 17.93
C ARG A 88 5.81 1.87 17.61
N TYR A 89 6.25 0.64 17.77
CA TYR A 89 7.65 0.22 17.58
C TYR A 89 7.76 -0.79 16.44
N THR A 90 8.87 -0.76 15.72
CA THR A 90 9.23 -1.80 14.75
C THR A 90 10.11 -2.81 15.47
N LEU A 91 9.80 -4.11 15.35
CA LEU A 91 10.58 -5.20 15.96
C LEU A 91 11.18 -6.09 14.86
N PRO A 92 12.26 -6.84 15.13
CA PRO A 92 12.76 -7.84 14.20
C PRO A 92 11.66 -8.84 13.80
N GLY A 93 11.50 -9.06 12.50
CA GLY A 93 10.45 -9.93 11.94
C GLY A 93 9.09 -9.26 11.72
N ASP A 94 8.99 -7.94 11.84
CA ASP A 94 7.80 -7.19 11.43
C ASP A 94 7.65 -7.23 9.90
N LEU A 95 6.41 -7.31 9.43
CA LEU A 95 6.08 -7.45 8.01
C LEU A 95 5.38 -6.20 7.50
N PHE A 96 5.60 -5.90 6.22
CA PHE A 96 5.01 -4.78 5.49
C PHE A 96 5.24 -3.44 6.20
N CYS A 97 6.48 -3.18 6.59
CA CYS A 97 6.93 -1.96 7.27
C CYS A 97 6.88 -0.73 6.33
N ASN A 98 5.69 -0.37 5.87
CA ASN A 98 5.43 0.79 5.02
C ASN A 98 5.96 2.09 5.62
N ILE A 99 5.94 2.19 6.95
CA ILE A 99 6.47 3.35 7.68
C ILE A 99 7.96 3.61 7.42
N ASP A 100 8.73 2.57 7.07
CA ASP A 100 10.18 2.67 6.86
C ASP A 100 10.54 2.98 5.39
N ILE A 101 9.56 2.97 4.48
CA ILE A 101 9.81 3.06 3.03
C ILE A 101 8.96 4.09 2.29
N ILE A 102 7.85 4.58 2.88
CA ILE A 102 6.94 5.50 2.21
C ILE A 102 7.60 6.87 1.91
N ASP A 103 8.63 7.25 2.66
CA ASP A 103 9.43 8.47 2.46
C ASP A 103 10.27 8.43 1.17
N GLN A 104 10.48 7.24 0.59
CA GLN A 104 11.19 7.05 -0.68
C GLN A 104 10.28 7.20 -1.91
N VAL A 105 8.96 7.28 -1.72
CA VAL A 105 8.00 7.36 -2.84
C VAL A 105 8.04 8.75 -3.48
N GLN A 106 8.33 8.79 -4.78
CA GLN A 106 8.37 9.98 -5.63
C GLN A 106 7.19 10.01 -6.60
N SER A 107 5.97 9.81 -6.09
CA SER A 107 4.74 9.75 -6.88
C SER A 107 3.57 10.25 -6.04
N PRO A 108 2.55 10.92 -6.61
CA PRO A 108 1.37 11.35 -5.86
C PRO A 108 0.76 10.21 -5.02
N VAL A 109 0.66 10.39 -3.70
CA VAL A 109 0.08 9.40 -2.78
C VAL A 109 -1.16 9.97 -2.12
N THR A 110 -2.29 9.25 -2.19
CA THR A 110 -3.48 9.55 -1.38
C THR A 110 -3.83 8.36 -0.49
N ILE A 111 -4.30 8.67 0.72
CA ILE A 111 -4.70 7.69 1.71
C ILE A 111 -6.20 7.83 1.96
N ILE A 112 -6.90 6.71 1.95
CA ILE A 112 -8.32 6.58 2.27
C ILE A 112 -8.42 5.75 3.54
N HIS A 113 -9.08 6.23 4.59
CA HIS A 113 -9.20 5.49 5.85
C HIS A 113 -10.50 5.83 6.59
N GLY A 114 -11.18 4.81 7.11
CA GLY A 114 -12.34 4.98 7.98
C GLY A 114 -11.92 5.43 9.38
N THR A 115 -12.58 6.45 9.95
CA THR A 115 -12.20 6.96 11.28
C THR A 115 -12.57 6.03 12.43
N ARG A 116 -13.36 4.98 12.17
CA ARG A 116 -13.74 3.94 13.13
C ARG A 116 -13.26 2.55 12.71
N ASP A 117 -12.19 2.49 11.92
CA ASP A 117 -11.60 1.22 11.48
C ASP A 117 -11.12 0.40 12.69
N GLU A 118 -11.80 -0.73 12.90
CA GLU A 118 -11.63 -1.67 14.00
C GLU A 118 -10.62 -2.78 13.69
N VAL A 119 -10.17 -2.89 12.43
CA VAL A 119 -9.21 -3.92 11.98
C VAL A 119 -7.83 -3.31 11.85
N VAL A 120 -7.73 -2.17 11.18
CA VAL A 120 -6.50 -1.38 11.04
C VAL A 120 -6.79 0.00 11.63
N PRO A 121 -6.38 0.25 12.89
CA PRO A 121 -6.71 1.49 13.56
C PRO A 121 -6.36 2.74 12.74
N PHE A 122 -7.23 3.75 12.78
CA PHE A 122 -7.12 4.97 11.97
C PHE A 122 -5.73 5.66 12.02
N TRP A 123 -5.03 5.56 13.16
CA TRP A 123 -3.69 6.11 13.34
C TRP A 123 -2.64 5.53 12.38
N HIS A 124 -2.91 4.40 11.72
CA HIS A 124 -2.07 3.86 10.66
C HIS A 124 -2.10 4.74 9.40
N GLY A 125 -3.30 5.15 8.98
CA GLY A 125 -3.47 6.07 7.86
C GLY A 125 -2.90 7.45 8.17
N GLU A 126 -3.12 7.95 9.38
CA GLU A 126 -2.54 9.23 9.84
C GLU A 126 -1.00 9.17 9.84
N GLY A 127 -0.41 8.12 10.41
CA GLY A 127 1.05 7.98 10.48
C GLY A 127 1.71 7.91 9.10
N LEU A 128 1.13 7.15 8.16
CA LEU A 128 1.66 7.12 6.78
C LEU A 128 1.47 8.45 6.07
N PHE A 129 0.36 9.14 6.31
CA PHE A 129 0.14 10.48 5.76
C PHE A 129 1.21 11.45 6.28
N GLU A 130 1.56 11.40 7.56
CA GLU A 130 2.56 12.27 8.18
C GLU A 130 3.98 12.03 7.67
N VAL A 131 4.35 10.78 7.37
CA VAL A 131 5.70 10.43 6.88
C VAL A 131 5.84 10.57 5.36
N CYS A 132 4.76 10.40 4.60
CA CYS A 132 4.78 10.58 3.13
C CYS A 132 5.36 11.95 2.73
N PRO A 133 6.32 12.06 1.80
CA PRO A 133 6.98 13.33 1.50
C PRO A 133 5.99 14.42 1.09
N GLN A 134 6.14 15.63 1.64
CA GLN A 134 5.15 16.71 1.43
C GLN A 134 4.93 17.05 -0.04
N GLU A 135 5.95 16.94 -0.89
CA GLU A 135 5.86 17.16 -2.34
C GLU A 135 4.91 16.17 -3.04
N TRP A 136 4.83 14.94 -2.53
CA TRP A 136 4.07 13.84 -3.13
C TRP A 136 2.76 13.54 -2.40
N ARG A 137 2.56 14.14 -1.23
CA ARG A 137 1.41 13.94 -0.36
C ARG A 137 0.16 14.63 -0.91
N CYS A 138 -0.79 13.84 -1.42
CA CYS A 138 -2.09 14.34 -1.86
C CYS A 138 -3.07 14.44 -0.69
N LYS A 139 -4.15 15.23 -0.88
CA LYS A 139 -5.23 15.33 0.11
C LYS A 139 -5.75 13.92 0.47
N PRO A 140 -5.83 13.57 1.76
CA PRO A 140 -6.35 12.29 2.18
C PRO A 140 -7.88 12.31 2.18
N LEU A 141 -8.48 11.12 2.19
CA LEU A 141 -9.91 10.90 2.33
C LEU A 141 -10.17 10.16 3.65
N TRP A 142 -10.39 10.94 4.71
CA TRP A 142 -10.85 10.41 5.99
C TRP A 142 -12.35 10.26 5.97
N VAL A 143 -12.83 9.03 6.04
CA VAL A 143 -14.26 8.73 5.94
C VAL A 143 -14.82 8.60 7.35
N THR A 144 -15.50 9.66 7.79
CA THR A 144 -16.08 9.76 9.14
C THR A 144 -17.05 8.61 9.37
N ASP A 145 -16.91 7.96 10.53
CA ASP A 145 -17.74 6.86 11.02
C ASP A 145 -17.67 5.54 10.23
N ALA A 146 -16.90 5.49 9.13
CA ALA A 146 -16.61 4.24 8.44
C ALA A 146 -15.58 3.39 9.20
N GLY A 147 -15.75 2.08 9.12
CA GLY A 147 -14.83 1.03 9.55
C GLY A 147 -14.06 0.40 8.38
N HIS A 148 -13.42 -0.75 8.60
CA HIS A 148 -12.50 -1.36 7.63
C HIS A 148 -13.16 -1.80 6.30
N ASN A 149 -14.42 -2.22 6.37
CA ASN A 149 -15.11 -2.97 5.32
C ASN A 149 -16.34 -2.24 4.76
N ASN A 150 -16.56 -0.98 5.13
CA ASN A 150 -17.76 -0.25 4.73
C ASN A 150 -17.50 1.17 4.24
N ILE A 151 -16.24 1.54 3.97
CA ILE A 151 -15.86 2.89 3.47
C ILE A 151 -16.73 3.32 2.29
N GLU A 152 -16.96 2.42 1.34
CA GLU A 152 -17.72 2.68 0.11
C GLU A 152 -19.21 2.94 0.37
N ALA A 153 -19.74 2.48 1.51
CA ALA A 153 -21.13 2.74 1.91
C ALA A 153 -21.34 4.17 2.43
N TYR A 154 -20.30 4.84 2.90
CA TYR A 154 -20.33 6.21 3.45
C TYR A 154 -19.98 7.30 2.42
N LEU A 155 -19.57 6.91 1.21
CA LEU A 155 -19.18 7.84 0.13
C LEU A 155 -20.32 8.11 -0.89
N ARG A 156 -21.57 7.74 -0.53
CA ARG A 156 -22.75 7.92 -1.38
C ARG A 156 -23.43 9.27 -1.18
#